data_AF-A0A2A3E0U7-F1
#
_entry.id   AF-A0A2A3E0U7-F1
#
_cell.length_a   1.000
_cell.length_b   1.000
_cell.length_c   1.000
_cell.angle_alpha   90.00
_cell.angle_beta   90.00
_cell.angle_gamma   90.00
#
_symmetry.space_group_name_H-M   'P 1'
#
loop_
_entity.id
_entity.type
_entity.pdbx_description
1 polymer ?
#
loop_
_entity_poly.entity_id
_entity_poly.type
_entity_poly.pdbx_seq_one_letter_code
_entity_poly.pdbx_strand_id
1 'polypeptide(L)'
;MYIKNHLCAALEENAKSYRICKKWYQKFKIRNFNLKDDDRSNAPKEFDDGELEKLLNKNPIQSQKKLAKRLGVIRQIVSIRLKQ
;
A
#
# COMPACT_ATOMS: atom_id res chain seq x y z
N MET A 1 -9.29 -20.26 28.42
CA MET A 1 -10.09 -19.15 27.87
C MET A 1 -9.99 -17.93 28.81
N TYR A 2 -8.80 -17.33 28.95
CA TYR A 2 -8.59 -16.23 29.92
C TYR A 2 -8.01 -14.96 29.26
N ILE A 3 -7.12 -15.09 28.27
CA ILE A 3 -6.50 -13.93 27.59
C ILE A 3 -7.47 -13.21 26.63
N LYS A 4 -8.49 -13.91 26.15
CA LYS A 4 -9.43 -13.39 25.13
C LYS A 4 -10.28 -12.21 25.63
N ASN A 5 -10.56 -12.15 26.94
CA ASN A 5 -11.43 -11.13 27.54
C ASN A 5 -10.66 -9.90 28.05
N HIS A 6 -9.47 -10.05 28.62
CA HIS A 6 -8.78 -8.91 29.23
C HIS A 6 -8.29 -7.86 28.21
N LEU A 7 -7.88 -8.30 27.02
CA LEU A 7 -7.41 -7.39 25.96
C LEU A 7 -8.53 -6.52 25.37
N CYS A 8 -9.73 -7.07 25.26
CA CYS A 8 -10.90 -6.32 24.77
C CYS A 8 -11.56 -5.50 25.88
N ALA A 9 -11.55 -5.99 27.13
CA ALA A 9 -12.14 -5.26 28.26
C ALA A 9 -11.32 -4.03 28.70
N ALA A 10 -10.00 -4.02 28.49
CA ALA A 10 -9.14 -2.86 28.78
C ALA A 10 -9.27 -1.72 27.75
N LEU A 11 -10.01 -1.94 26.66
CA LEU A 11 -10.28 -0.96 25.62
C LEU A 11 -11.77 -0.61 25.73
N GLU A 12 -12.13 0.43 26.48
CA GLU A 12 -13.51 0.93 26.63
C GLU A 12 -14.21 1.14 25.26
N GLU A 13 -15.56 1.18 25.27
CA GLU A 13 -16.60 1.13 24.20
C GLU A 13 -16.25 1.41 22.72
N ASN A 14 -15.13 2.07 22.41
CA ASN A 14 -14.50 2.17 21.09
C ASN A 14 -13.50 1.03 20.78
N ALA A 15 -13.65 -0.12 21.44
CA ALA A 15 -12.74 -1.25 21.34
C ALA A 15 -12.53 -1.68 19.89
N LYS A 16 -11.31 -1.45 19.37
CA LYS A 16 -10.90 -2.00 18.07
C LYS A 16 -11.20 -3.50 18.06
N SER A 17 -11.85 -3.99 17.00
CA SER A 17 -12.30 -5.39 16.91
C SER A 17 -11.25 -6.40 17.38
N TYR A 18 -11.67 -7.55 17.93
CA TYR A 18 -10.77 -8.63 18.36
C TYR A 18 -9.66 -8.95 17.33
N ARG A 19 -10.00 -8.84 16.03
CA ARG A 19 -9.06 -9.01 14.91
C ARG A 19 -7.89 -8.03 14.97
N ILE A 20 -8.14 -6.77 15.29
CA ILE A 20 -7.11 -5.73 15.43
C ILE A 20 -6.26 -6.01 16.67
N CYS A 21 -6.88 -6.31 17.81
CA CYS A 21 -6.17 -6.65 19.05
C CYS A 21 -5.22 -7.85 18.85
N LYS A 22 -5.69 -8.90 18.18
CA LYS A 22 -4.89 -10.09 17.85
C LYS A 22 -3.67 -9.73 16.99
N LYS A 23 -3.85 -8.88 15.96
CA LYS A 23 -2.74 -8.43 15.09
C LYS A 23 -1.67 -7.67 15.89
N TRP A 24 -2.08 -6.72 16.73
CA TRP A 24 -1.14 -5.97 17.58
C TRP A 24 -0.40 -6.87 18.57
N TYR A 25 -1.12 -7.80 19.23
CA TYR A 25 -0.49 -8.76 20.12
C TYR A 25 0.56 -9.63 19.42
N GLN A 26 0.29 -10.07 18.18
CA GLN A 26 1.26 -10.81 17.37
C GLN A 26 2.50 -9.95 17.03
N LYS A 27 2.30 -8.67 16.66
CA LYS A 27 3.39 -7.71 16.38
C LYS A 27 4.26 -7.50 17.62
N PHE A 28 3.65 -7.29 18.79
CA PHE A 28 4.37 -7.14 20.05
C PHE A 28 5.09 -8.41 20.51
N LYS A 29 4.53 -9.59 20.23
CA LYS A 29 5.17 -10.88 20.57
C LYS A 29 6.53 -11.07 19.90
N ILE A 30 6.73 -10.51 18.71
CA ILE A 30 8.02 -10.50 18.00
C ILE A 30 8.90 -9.29 18.37
N ARG A 31 8.61 -8.62 19.50
CA ARG A 31 9.29 -7.41 19.99
C ARG A 31 9.26 -6.23 19.00
N ASN A 32 8.30 -6.23 18.06
CA ASN A 32 8.06 -5.09 17.18
C ASN A 32 7.03 -4.15 17.83
N PHE A 33 7.51 -3.11 18.49
CA PHE A 33 6.67 -2.09 19.15
C PHE A 33 6.39 -0.89 18.24
N ASN A 34 6.73 -0.95 16.94
CA ASN A 34 6.45 0.13 16.02
C ASN A 34 4.95 0.32 15.84
N LEU A 35 4.48 1.50 16.25
CA LEU A 35 3.08 1.91 16.14
C LEU A 35 2.72 2.49 14.78
N LYS A 36 3.73 2.81 13.94
CA LYS A 36 3.47 3.26 12.57
C LYS A 36 2.83 2.12 11.78
N ASP A 37 1.89 2.50 10.92
CA ASP A 37 1.36 1.58 9.93
C ASP A 37 2.51 1.12 9.04
N ASP A 38 2.56 -0.19 8.80
CA ASP A 38 3.45 -0.72 7.79
C ASP A 38 2.98 -0.22 6.42
N ASP A 39 3.91 -0.12 5.48
CA ASP A 39 3.63 0.47 4.18
C ASP A 39 2.46 -0.28 3.53
N ARG A 40 1.37 0.44 3.23
CA ARG A 40 0.12 -0.17 2.73
C ARG A 40 0.20 -0.51 1.24
N SER A 41 1.38 -0.33 0.63
CA SER A 41 1.69 -0.43 -0.78
C SER A 41 1.83 -1.88 -1.27
N ASN A 42 0.82 -2.72 -0.97
CA ASN A 42 0.70 -4.05 -1.58
C ASN A 42 -0.05 -4.04 -2.91
N ALA A 43 -0.44 -2.86 -3.42
CA ALA A 43 -1.00 -2.77 -4.76
C ALA A 43 0.09 -3.18 -5.76
N PRO A 44 -0.13 -4.21 -6.59
CA PRO A 44 0.82 -4.55 -7.65
C PRO A 44 1.07 -3.30 -8.49
N LYS A 45 2.35 -2.92 -8.68
CA LYS A 45 2.68 -1.91 -9.67
C LYS A 45 2.24 -2.44 -11.03
N GLU A 46 1.35 -1.74 -11.71
CA GLU A 46 0.85 -2.17 -13.02
C GLU A 46 1.92 -2.13 -14.11
N PHE A 47 2.96 -1.30 -13.94
CA PHE A 47 4.15 -1.26 -14.79
C PHE A 47 5.38 -0.77 -14.02
N ASP A 48 6.57 -1.05 -14.55
CA ASP A 48 7.84 -0.58 -13.97
C ASP A 48 8.15 0.88 -14.36
N ASP A 49 8.59 1.67 -13.37
CA ASP A 49 8.94 3.08 -13.58
C ASP A 49 10.11 3.23 -14.55
N GLY A 50 11.06 2.29 -14.49
CA GLY A 50 12.20 2.27 -15.39
C GLY A 50 11.79 2.08 -16.86
N GLU A 51 10.68 1.38 -17.12
CA GLU A 51 10.13 1.24 -18.46
C GLU A 51 9.51 2.55 -18.96
N LEU A 52 8.76 3.26 -18.09
CA LEU A 52 8.20 4.57 -18.41
C LEU A 52 9.30 5.61 -18.65
N GLU A 53 10.36 5.62 -17.83
CA GLU A 53 11.52 6.50 -18.01
C GLU A 53 12.24 6.24 -19.34
N LYS A 54 12.48 4.98 -19.70
CA LYS A 54 13.07 4.62 -21.00
C LYS A 54 12.24 5.14 -22.17
N LEU A 55 10.91 5.05 -22.08
CA LEU A 55 10.03 5.59 -23.11
C LEU A 55 10.17 7.11 -23.20
N LEU A 56 10.12 7.83 -22.08
CA LEU A 56 10.27 9.29 -22.04
C LEU A 56 11.63 9.77 -22.54
N ASN A 57 12.72 9.09 -22.16
CA ASN A 57 14.07 9.40 -22.63
C ASN A 57 14.20 9.24 -24.14
N LYS A 58 13.52 8.24 -24.73
CA LYS A 58 13.50 8.04 -26.19
C LYS A 58 12.72 9.13 -26.92
N ASN A 59 11.62 9.59 -26.34
CA ASN A 59 10.84 10.70 -26.89
C ASN A 59 10.06 11.38 -25.75
N PRO A 60 10.41 12.62 -25.37
CA PRO A 60 9.75 13.29 -24.25
C PRO A 60 8.38 13.90 -24.60
N ILE A 61 8.06 14.08 -25.89
CA ILE A 61 6.87 14.84 -26.36
C ILE A 61 5.68 13.90 -26.67
N GLN A 62 5.80 12.60 -26.42
CA GLN A 62 4.72 11.64 -26.71
C GLN A 62 3.55 11.78 -25.74
N SER A 63 2.34 11.62 -26.28
CA SER A 63 1.13 11.71 -25.49
C SER A 63 0.99 10.56 -24.50
N GLN A 64 0.40 10.84 -23.34
CA GLN A 64 0.09 9.83 -22.31
C GLN A 64 -0.72 8.64 -22.87
N LYS A 65 -1.58 8.87 -23.88
CA LYS A 65 -2.35 7.80 -24.54
C LYS A 65 -1.44 6.82 -25.30
N LYS A 66 -0.38 7.31 -25.95
CA LYS A 66 0.61 6.46 -26.63
C LYS A 66 1.45 5.68 -25.62
N LEU A 67 1.86 6.31 -24.52
CA LEU A 67 2.59 5.65 -23.43
C LEU A 67 1.75 4.52 -22.80
N ALA A 68 0.49 4.81 -22.48
CA ALA A 68 -0.45 3.84 -21.93
C ALA A 68 -0.63 2.62 -22.85
N LYS A 69 -0.77 2.84 -24.16
CA LYS A 69 -0.87 1.75 -25.15
C LYS A 69 0.40 0.88 -25.19
N ARG A 70 1.59 1.46 -25.01
CA ARG A 70 2.86 0.70 -25.00
C ARG A 70 3.04 -0.10 -23.71
N LEU A 71 2.65 0.48 -22.58
CA LEU A 71 2.75 -0.12 -21.25
C LEU A 71 1.59 -1.07 -20.93
N GLY A 72 0.59 -1.21 -21.82
CA GLY A 72 -0.56 -2.08 -21.59
C GLY A 72 -1.51 -1.59 -20.49
N VAL A 73 -1.44 -0.32 -20.11
CA VAL A 73 -2.24 0.27 -19.01
C VAL A 73 -3.21 1.33 -19.52
N ILE A 74 -4.12 1.78 -18.65
CA ILE A 74 -5.01 2.90 -18.98
C ILE A 74 -4.28 4.24 -18.84
N ARG A 75 -4.69 5.23 -19.65
CA ARG A 75 -4.09 6.58 -19.67
C ARG A 75 -4.02 7.23 -18.28
N GLN A 76 -5.03 6.99 -17.45
CA GLN A 76 -5.12 7.58 -16.11
C GLN A 76 -3.95 7.19 -15.23
N ILE A 77 -3.45 5.95 -15.34
CA ILE A 77 -2.35 5.46 -14.50
C ILE A 77 -1.04 6.14 -14.90
N VAL A 78 -0.79 6.28 -16.20
CA VAL A 78 0.34 7.10 -16.70
C VAL A 78 0.23 8.54 -16.21
N SER A 79 -0.97 9.13 -16.23
CA SER A 79 -1.16 10.50 -15.74
C SER A 79 -0.95 10.64 -14.22
N ILE A 80 -1.34 9.63 -13.42
CA ILE A 80 -1.10 9.62 -11.98
C ILE A 80 0.40 9.51 -11.74
N ARG A 81 1.09 8.61 -12.46
CA ARG A 81 2.50 8.34 -12.26
C ARG A 81 3.40 9.52 -12.63
N LEU A 82 3.07 10.26 -13.69
CA LEU A 82 3.81 11.45 -14.11
C LEU A 82 3.62 12.66 -13.18
N LYS A 83 2.66 12.61 -12.25
CA LYS A 83 2.38 13.70 -11.30
C LYS A 83 2.97 13.47 -9.91
N GLN A 84 3.52 12.28 -9.66
CA GLN A 84 4.21 11.95 -8.42
C GLN A 84 5.61 12.54 -8.45
#